data_AF-C1MID3-F1
#
_entry.id   AF-C1MID3-F1
#
_cell.length_a   1.000
_cell.length_b   1.000
_cell.length_c   1.000
_cell.angle_alpha   90.00
_cell.angle_beta   90.00
_cell.angle_gamma   90.00
#
_symmetry.space_group_name_H-M   'P 1'
#
loop_
_entity.id
_entity.type
_entity.pdbx_description
1 polymer ?
#
loop_
_entity_poly.entity_id
_entity_poly.type
_entity_poly.pdbx_seq_one_letter_code
_entity_poly.pdbx_strand_id
1 'polypeptide(L)' 'IGFVEECPPLELSRQLFPSKVGGRPAYVNPVDVPTEKQLKCLYTREPLDFLLQVYAPDDDEPTAFHRAIYVF' A
#
# COMPACT_ATOMS: atom_id res chain seq x y z
N ILE A 1 -3.06 -18.53 4.25
CA ILE A 1 -2.23 -17.31 4.37
C ILE A 1 -0.97 -17.55 3.55
N GLY A 2 -0.64 -16.62 2.66
CA GLY A 2 0.40 -16.79 1.64
C GLY A 2 1.84 -16.66 2.16
N PHE A 3 2.80 -16.79 1.25
CA PHE A 3 4.23 -16.62 1.48
C PHE A 3 4.73 -15.30 0.87
N VAL A 4 5.92 -14.86 1.28
CA VAL A 4 6.61 -13.69 0.71
C VAL A 4 7.81 -14.19 -0.07
N GLU A 5 8.00 -13.67 -1.28
CA GLU A 5 9.13 -13.99 -2.15
C GLU A 5 9.85 -12.72 -2.59
N GLU A 6 11.14 -12.86 -2.88
CA GLU A 6 11.92 -11.80 -3.49
C GLU A 6 11.50 -11.60 -4.95
N CYS A 7 11.55 -10.34 -5.40
CA CYS A 7 11.05 -9.94 -6.69
C CYS A 7 11.87 -8.76 -7.24
N PRO A 8 12.07 -8.65 -8.57
CA PRO A 8 12.75 -7.50 -9.15
C PRO A 8 12.10 -6.17 -8.71
N PRO A 9 12.89 -5.12 -8.36
CA PRO A 9 12.33 -3.85 -7.89
C PRO A 9 11.36 -3.16 -8.85
N LEU A 10 11.51 -3.41 -10.16
CA LEU A 10 10.63 -2.86 -11.20
C LEU A 10 9.17 -3.34 -11.04
N GLU A 11 9.00 -4.57 -10.58
CA GLU A 11 7.69 -5.20 -10.36
C GLU A 11 6.97 -4.60 -9.13
N LEU A 12 7.72 -3.95 -8.23
CA LEU A 12 7.18 -3.24 -7.07
C LEU A 12 6.79 -1.79 -7.39
N SER A 13 6.74 -1.41 -8.67
CA SER A 13 6.32 -0.07 -9.10
C SER A 13 4.79 0.09 -9.03
N ARG A 14 4.31 1.30 -8.72
CA ARG A 14 2.86 1.57 -8.57
C ARG A 14 2.03 1.24 -9.81
N GLN A 15 2.64 1.27 -10.99
CA GLN A 15 1.97 1.01 -12.27
C GLN A 15 1.55 -0.46 -12.42
N LEU A 16 2.14 -1.34 -11.62
CA LEU A 16 1.88 -2.79 -11.63
C LEU A 16 1.02 -3.25 -10.45
N PHE A 17 0.53 -2.31 -9.63
CA PHE A 17 -0.37 -2.58 -8.50
C PHE A 17 0.10 -3.72 -7.58
N PRO A 18 1.33 -3.63 -7.02
CA PRO A 18 1.93 -4.75 -6.32
C PRO A 18 1.28 -5.00 -4.95
N SER A 19 1.22 -6.28 -4.58
CA SER A 19 1.19 -6.69 -3.17
C SER A 19 2.63 -6.83 -2.68
N LYS A 20 2.99 -6.18 -1.57
CA LYS A 20 4.38 -6.14 -1.08
C LYS A 20 4.47 -5.93 0.43
N VAL A 21 5.62 -6.32 0.99
CA VAL A 21 5.98 -6.09 2.39
C VAL A 21 7.15 -5.10 2.46
N GLY A 22 7.05 -4.11 3.34
CA GLY A 22 8.08 -3.12 3.64
C GLY A 22 8.42 -2.14 2.51
N GLY A 23 9.44 -1.32 2.78
CA GLY A 23 9.90 -0.26 1.88
C GLY A 23 8.94 0.93 1.85
N ARG A 24 8.78 1.57 0.68
CA ARG A 24 7.80 2.65 0.50
C ARG A 24 6.50 2.09 -0.10
N PRO A 25 5.33 2.61 0.32
CA PRO A 25 4.05 2.24 -0.28
C PRO A 25 4.03 2.62 -1.77
N ALA A 26 3.44 1.76 -2.59
CA ALA A 26 3.22 2.01 -4.00
C ALA A 26 1.78 2.53 -4.18
N TYR A 27 1.55 3.81 -3.87
CA TYR A 27 0.22 4.40 -3.88
C TYR A 27 -0.48 4.26 -5.23
N VAL A 28 -1.65 3.64 -5.23
CA VAL A 28 -2.54 3.48 -6.40
C VAL A 28 -2.95 4.84 -6.94
N ASN A 29 -3.40 5.75 -6.07
CA ASN A 29 -3.66 7.14 -6.41
C ASN A 29 -2.45 8.01 -6.03
N PRO A 30 -1.73 8.61 -7.00
CA PRO A 30 -0.55 9.43 -6.69
C PRO A 30 -0.89 10.83 -6.15
N VAL A 31 -2.16 11.24 -6.23
CA VAL A 31 -2.62 12.58 -5.81
C VAL A 31 -3.19 12.52 -4.39
N ASP A 32 -4.05 11.55 -4.12
CA ASP A 32 -4.70 11.38 -2.83
C ASP A 32 -3.92 10.40 -1.96
N VAL A 33 -2.88 10.91 -1.29
CA VAL A 33 -2.00 10.15 -0.40
C VAL A 33 -2.19 10.58 1.05
N PRO A 34 -1.97 9.69 2.04
CA PRO A 34 -2.09 10.04 3.44
C PRO A 34 -1.21 11.23 3.82
N THR A 35 -1.77 12.17 4.56
CA THR A 35 -1.05 13.31 5.12
C THR A 35 -0.09 12.88 6.22
N GLU A 36 0.91 13.71 6.52
CA GLU A 36 1.83 13.49 7.64
C GLU A 36 1.09 13.26 8.98
N LYS A 37 -0.05 13.95 9.20
CA LYS A 37 -0.85 13.79 10.42
C LYS A 37 -1.53 12.42 10.49
N GLN A 38 -1.93 11.85 9.35
CA GLN A 38 -2.53 10.51 9.27
C GLN A 38 -1.49 9.41 9.46
N LEU A 39 -0.22 9.66 9.08
CA LEU A 39 0.90 8.72 9.22
C LEU A 39 1.67 8.89 10.53
N LYS A 40 1.02 9.37 11.59
CA LYS A 40 1.62 9.52 12.92
C LYS A 40 0.82 8.73 13.96
N CYS A 41 1.52 8.08 14.87
CA CYS A 41 0.90 7.46 16.02
C CYS A 41 0.16 8.50 16.85
N LEU A 42 -1.12 8.23 17.18
CA LEU A 42 -1.96 9.17 17.93
C LEU A 42 -1.43 9.44 19.34
N TYR A 43 -0.72 8.47 19.92
CA TYR A 43 -0.20 8.53 21.29
C TYR A 43 1.19 9.16 21.35
N THR A 44 2.14 8.67 20.55
CA THR A 44 3.55 9.13 20.61
C THR A 44 3.86 10.28 19.67
N ARG A 45 3.04 10.50 18.64
CA ARG A 45 3.27 11.46 17.53
C ARG A 45 4.44 11.14 16.62
N GLU A 46 5.07 9.98 16.81
CA GLU A 46 6.11 9.47 15.92
C GLU A 46 5.52 8.99 14.59
N PRO A 47 6.28 9.06 13.47
CA PRO A 47 5.87 8.49 12.19
C PRO A 47 5.58 6.99 12.30
N LEU A 48 4.57 6.53 11.57
CA LEU A 48 4.26 5.10 11.43
C LEU A 48 5.17 4.44 10.38
N ASP A 49 5.52 3.18 10.63
CA ASP A 49 6.32 2.38 9.70
C ASP A 49 5.42 1.65 8.71
N PHE A 50 5.70 1.77 7.43
CA PHE A 50 4.98 1.00 6.42
C PHE A 50 5.30 -0.49 6.53
N LEU A 51 4.29 -1.30 6.85
CA LEU A 51 4.46 -2.75 7.02
C LEU A 51 4.20 -3.49 5.71
N LEU A 52 3.04 -3.29 5.08
CA LEU A 52 2.68 -3.98 3.85
C LEU A 52 1.55 -3.28 3.08
N GLN A 53 1.44 -3.65 1.81
CA GLN A 53 0.35 -3.29 0.91
C GLN A 53 -0.19 -4.55 0.25
N VAL A 54 -1.52 -4.65 0.17
CA VAL A 54 -2.22 -5.72 -0.56
C VAL A 54 -3.08 -5.10 -1.64
N TYR A 55 -2.86 -5.50 -2.89
CA TYR A 55 -3.77 -5.17 -3.98
C TYR A 55 -5.04 -6.03 -3.87
N ALA A 56 -6.20 -5.37 -3.83
CA ALA A 56 -7.48 -5.97 -3.49
C ALA A 56 -8.62 -5.45 -4.38
N PRO A 57 -8.58 -5.73 -5.70
CA PRO A 57 -9.65 -5.35 -6.61
C PRO A 57 -10.99 -5.96 -6.19
N ASP A 58 -12.08 -5.31 -6.59
CA ASP A 58 -13.43 -5.89 -6.57
C ASP A 58 -13.88 -6.12 -8.01
N ASP A 59 -14.16 -7.37 -8.37
CA ASP A 59 -14.71 -7.66 -9.69
C ASP A 59 -16.22 -7.40 -9.77
N ASP A 60 -16.91 -7.38 -8.61
CA ASP A 60 -18.36 -7.18 -8.52
C ASP A 60 -18.76 -5.70 -8.39
N GLU A 61 -17.81 -4.79 -8.09
CA GLU A 61 -18.01 -3.35 -8.00
C GLU A 61 -17.23 -2.61 -9.10
N PRO A 62 -17.92 -2.11 -10.16
CA PRO A 62 -17.27 -1.49 -11.32
C PRO A 62 -16.39 -0.28 -11.01
N THR A 63 -16.60 0.39 -9.87
CA THR A 63 -15.78 1.53 -9.43
C THR A 63 -14.58 1.14 -8.57
N ALA A 64 -14.45 -0.15 -8.21
CA ALA A 64 -13.46 -0.68 -7.27
C ALA A 64 -12.41 -1.61 -7.91
N PHE A 65 -12.19 -1.48 -9.22
CA PHE A 65 -11.24 -2.29 -10.01
C PHE A 65 -9.76 -2.09 -9.61
N HIS A 66 -9.38 -0.96 -9.01
CA HIS A 66 -8.05 -0.76 -8.42
C HIS A 66 -8.11 -0.24 -6.99
N ARG A 67 -8.18 -1.16 -6.02
CA ARG A 67 -8.05 -0.83 -4.59
C ARG A 67 -6.82 -1.49 -3.99
N ALA A 68 -6.27 -0.86 -2.97
CA ALA A 68 -5.22 -1.45 -2.16
C ALA A 68 -5.45 -1.13 -0.69
N ILE A 69 -5.11 -2.10 0.16
CA ILE A 69 -5.05 -1.93 1.61
C ILE A 69 -3.60 -1.64 1.97
N TYR A 70 -3.36 -0.62 2.79
CA TYR A 70 -2.05 -0.27 3.31
C TYR A 70 -2.05 -0.42 4.82
N VAL A 71 -1.02 -1.05 5.37
CA VAL A 71 -0.82 -1.20 6.80
C VAL A 71 0.41 -0.40 7.20
N PHE A 72 0.19 0.52 8.14
CA PHE A 72 1.18 1.38 8.77
C PHE A 72 1.07 1.22 10.29
#